data_AF-A0A1B8UMX5-F1
#
_entry.id   AF-A0A1B8UMX5-F1
#
_cell.length_a   1.000
_cell.length_b   1.000
_cell.length_c   1.000
_cell.angle_alpha   90.00
_cell.angle_beta   90.00
_cell.angle_gamma   90.00
#
_symmetry.space_group_name_H-M   'P 1'
#
loop_
_entity.id
_entity.type
_entity.pdbx_description
1 polymer ?
#
loop_
_entity_poly.entity_id
_entity_poly.type
_entity_poly.pdbx_seq_one_letter_code
_entity_poly.pdbx_strand_id
1 'polypeptide(L)'
;MNDLSRLSLTIVGVRSTQYKNLKNIFLKELTDYLISENLDEARINQYMNDCADIIFTTTNNRSVISTMNDVVLIMQNISFDFANYIELNKWNNDSFYKPINYSKPIEVFKQEIENRYSRE
;
A
#
# COMPACT_ATOMS: atom_id res chain seq x y z
N MET A 1 -5.54 0.35 3.61
CA MET A 1 -6.01 -0.15 2.31
C MET A 1 -6.63 1.02 1.57
N ASN A 2 -6.27 1.23 0.31
CA ASN A 2 -6.84 2.27 -0.55
C ASN A 2 -8.29 1.90 -0.90
N ASP A 3 -9.21 2.86 -0.86
CA ASP A 3 -10.63 2.57 -1.08
C ASP A 3 -10.98 2.28 -2.54
N LEU A 4 -10.26 2.90 -3.47
CA LEU A 4 -10.47 2.78 -4.91
C LEU A 4 -9.79 1.52 -5.45
N SER A 5 -8.47 1.41 -5.27
CA SER A 5 -7.68 0.33 -5.86
C SER A 5 -7.56 -0.89 -4.95
N ARG A 6 -7.94 -0.80 -3.67
CA ARG A 6 -7.67 -1.83 -2.65
C ARG A 6 -6.18 -2.09 -2.39
N LEU A 7 -5.29 -1.25 -2.92
CA LEU A 7 -3.86 -1.34 -2.62
C LEU A 7 -3.65 -1.29 -1.10
N SER A 8 -2.91 -2.24 -0.56
CA SER A 8 -2.55 -2.24 0.86
C SER A 8 -1.05 -2.42 1.03
N LEU A 9 -0.48 -1.57 1.89
CA LEU A 9 0.91 -1.64 2.30
C LEU A 9 0.97 -2.02 3.77
N THR A 10 1.54 -3.18 4.07
CA THR A 10 1.79 -3.66 5.43
C THR A 10 3.22 -3.32 5.81
N ILE A 11 3.37 -2.52 6.87
CA ILE A 11 4.67 -2.14 7.43
C ILE A 11 4.87 -2.89 8.73
N VAL A 12 5.90 -3.74 8.79
CA VAL A 12 6.19 -4.61 9.93
C VAL A 12 7.22 -3.98 10.85
N GLY A 13 7.13 -4.27 12.15
CA GLY A 13 8.17 -3.88 13.13
C GLY A 13 8.06 -2.43 13.63
N VAL A 14 6.98 -1.71 13.32
CA VAL A 14 6.74 -0.36 13.85
C VAL A 14 6.46 -0.43 15.35
N ARG A 15 7.34 0.16 16.16
CA ARG A 15 7.18 0.27 17.62
C ARG A 15 6.46 1.55 18.00
N SER A 16 5.80 1.56 19.16
CA SER A 16 5.09 2.73 19.70
C SER A 16 5.96 3.98 19.81
N THR A 17 7.26 3.82 20.12
CA THR A 17 8.24 4.91 20.18
C THR A 17 8.44 5.61 18.84
N GLN A 18 8.19 4.92 17.73
CA GLN A 18 8.35 5.44 16.37
C GLN A 18 7.11 6.14 15.84
N TYR A 19 6.01 6.19 16.60
CA TYR A 19 4.74 6.79 16.14
C TYR A 19 4.90 8.28 15.80
N LYS A 20 5.81 9.00 16.47
CA LYS A 20 6.14 10.40 16.14
C LYS A 20 6.76 10.56 14.74
N ASN A 21 7.34 9.49 14.20
CA ASN A 21 7.96 9.44 12.88
C ASN A 21 7.19 8.57 11.88
N LEU A 22 5.94 8.20 12.21
CA LEU A 22 5.15 7.26 11.42
C LEU A 22 4.94 7.76 9.99
N LYS A 23 4.78 9.08 9.81
CA LYS A 23 4.69 9.71 8.49
C LYS A 23 5.87 9.39 7.59
N ASN A 24 7.09 9.63 8.09
CA ASN A 24 8.29 9.43 7.29
C ASN A 24 8.56 7.94 7.03
N ILE A 25 8.26 7.08 8.01
CA ILE A 25 8.33 5.62 7.83
C ILE A 25 7.36 5.21 6.72
N PHE A 26 6.09 5.62 6.80
CA PHE A 26 5.08 5.27 5.82
C PHE A 26 5.43 5.77 4.41
N LEU A 27 5.82 7.05 4.26
CA LEU A 27 6.18 7.62 2.97
C LEU A 27 7.39 6.94 2.35
N LYS A 28 8.41 6.62 3.16
CA LYS A 28 9.58 5.89 2.69
C LYS A 28 9.20 4.49 2.20
N GLU A 29 8.50 3.71 3.02
CA GLU A 29 8.09 2.35 2.66
C GLU A 29 7.17 2.32 1.44
N LEU A 30 6.27 3.30 1.33
CA LEU A 30 5.41 3.44 0.16
C LEU A 30 6.21 3.78 -1.10
N THR A 31 7.18 4.69 -1.01
CA THR A 31 8.06 5.05 -2.13
C THR A 31 8.87 3.84 -2.60
N ASP A 32 9.54 3.15 -1.66
CA ASP A 32 10.34 1.95 -1.96
C ASP A 32 9.48 0.86 -2.61
N TYR A 33 8.26 0.66 -2.10
CA TYR A 33 7.30 -0.27 -2.68
C TYR A 33 6.90 0.12 -4.11
N LEU A 34 6.54 1.38 -4.37
CA LEU A 34 6.13 1.82 -5.71
C LEU A 34 7.28 1.75 -6.73
N ILE A 35 8.51 2.05 -6.31
CA ILE A 35 9.71 1.84 -7.15
C ILE A 35 9.86 0.36 -7.48
N SER A 36 9.70 -0.54 -6.50
CA SER A 36 9.81 -1.99 -6.72
C SER A 36 8.73 -2.57 -7.65
N GLU A 37 7.63 -1.83 -7.80
CA GLU A 37 6.53 -2.13 -8.72
C GLU A 37 6.79 -1.56 -10.14
N ASN A 38 7.92 -0.89 -10.38
CA ASN A 38 8.27 -0.24 -11.65
C ASN A 38 7.28 0.86 -12.04
N LEU A 39 6.81 1.66 -11.08
CA LEU A 39 6.12 2.91 -11.38
C LEU A 39 7.13 3.98 -11.78
N ASP A 40 6.75 4.84 -12.73
CA ASP A 40 7.61 5.94 -13.17
C ASP A 40 7.93 6.90 -12.00
N GLU A 41 9.21 7.27 -11.86
CA GLU A 41 9.66 8.10 -10.74
C GLU A 41 9.01 9.48 -10.73
N ALA A 42 8.73 10.08 -11.90
CA ALA A 42 8.06 11.38 -11.96
C ALA A 42 6.63 11.26 -11.41
N ARG A 43 5.93 10.17 -11.74
CA ARG A 43 4.59 9.87 -11.20
C ARG A 43 4.60 9.60 -9.70
N ILE A 44 5.58 8.86 -9.21
CA ILE A 44 5.76 8.64 -7.77
C ILE A 44 5.96 9.98 -7.07
N ASN A 45 6.84 10.84 -7.59
CA ASN A 45 7.12 12.15 -7.00
C ASN A 45 5.88 13.07 -6.96
N GLN A 46 5.11 13.13 -8.05
CA GLN A 46 3.83 13.86 -8.09
C GLN A 46 2.86 13.35 -7.02
N TYR A 47 2.70 12.03 -6.92
CA TYR A 47 1.82 11.42 -5.93
C TYR A 47 2.29 11.66 -4.48
N MET A 48 3.59 11.59 -4.21
CA MET A 48 4.13 11.86 -2.87
C MET A 48 3.97 13.32 -2.47
N ASN A 49 4.10 14.25 -3.42
CA ASN A 49 3.85 15.68 -3.19
C ASN A 49 2.39 15.93 -2.83
N ASP A 50 1.44 15.30 -3.52
CA ASP A 50 0.01 15.36 -3.17
C ASP A 50 -0.28 14.75 -1.79
N CYS A 51 0.52 13.78 -1.38
CA CYS A 51 0.47 13.13 -0.08
C CYS A 51 1.21 13.93 1.03
N ALA A 52 1.57 15.19 0.81
CA ALA A 52 2.23 16.01 1.82
C ALA A 52 1.38 16.18 3.11
N ASP A 53 0.04 16.19 2.99
CA ASP A 53 -0.88 16.35 4.12
C ASP A 53 -1.56 15.03 4.54
N ILE A 54 -0.77 14.05 4.99
CA ILE A 54 -1.29 12.79 5.54
C ILE A 54 -1.73 12.96 7.01
N ILE A 55 -2.94 12.49 7.31
CA ILE A 55 -3.46 12.31 8.66
C ILE A 55 -3.46 10.81 9.01
N PHE A 56 -2.81 10.45 10.11
CA PHE A 56 -2.87 9.10 10.66
C PHE A 56 -3.98 9.01 11.69
N THR A 57 -4.94 8.13 11.47
CA THR A 57 -6.05 7.88 12.39
C THR A 57 -6.34 6.39 12.50
N THR A 58 -7.01 5.99 13.57
CA THR A 58 -7.59 4.66 13.68
C THR A 58 -8.92 4.62 12.93
N THR A 59 -9.28 3.45 12.41
CA THR A 59 -10.62 3.20 11.86
C THR A 59 -11.41 2.34 12.84
N ASN A 60 -12.71 2.60 12.95
CA ASN A 60 -13.67 1.77 13.69
C ASN A 60 -14.54 0.93 12.75
N ASN A 61 -14.31 0.99 11.44
CA ASN A 61 -15.03 0.20 10.45
C ASN A 61 -14.64 -1.28 10.58
N ARG A 62 -15.53 -2.08 11.18
CA ARG A 62 -15.29 -3.50 11.45
C ARG A 62 -14.99 -4.32 10.20
N SER A 63 -15.58 -3.98 9.06
CA SER A 63 -15.29 -4.68 7.80
C SER A 63 -13.85 -4.41 7.35
N VAL A 64 -13.40 -3.15 7.40
CA VAL A 64 -12.01 -2.78 7.08
C VAL A 64 -11.04 -3.45 8.05
N ILE A 65 -11.34 -3.42 9.35
CA ILE A 65 -10.52 -4.09 10.38
C ILE A 65 -10.42 -5.59 10.12
N SER A 66 -11.55 -6.25 9.81
CA SER A 66 -11.58 -7.69 9.50
C SER A 66 -10.68 -8.00 8.30
N THR A 67 -10.83 -7.26 7.20
CA THR A 67 -9.99 -7.46 6.01
C THR A 67 -8.52 -7.21 6.29
N MET A 68 -8.18 -6.18 7.07
CA MET A 68 -6.79 -5.92 7.47
C MET A 68 -6.22 -7.07 8.31
N ASN A 69 -7.00 -7.63 9.23
CA ASN A 69 -6.59 -8.78 10.03
C ASN A 69 -6.40 -10.03 9.17
N ASP A 70 -7.29 -10.30 8.22
CA ASP A 70 -7.18 -11.44 7.31
C ASP A 70 -5.90 -11.34 6.46
N VAL A 71 -5.62 -10.16 5.90
CA VAL A 71 -4.39 -9.88 5.14
C VAL A 71 -3.15 -10.12 6.00
N VAL A 72 -3.11 -9.54 7.22
CA VAL A 72 -1.98 -9.72 8.14
C VAL A 72 -1.78 -11.19 8.52
N LEU A 73 -2.87 -11.91 8.81
CA LEU A 73 -2.81 -13.34 9.16
C LEU A 73 -2.21 -14.17 8.01
N ILE A 74 -2.68 -13.95 6.77
CA ILE A 74 -2.14 -14.64 5.59
C ILE A 74 -0.67 -14.31 5.42
N MET A 75 -0.32 -13.02 5.42
CA MET A 75 1.05 -12.55 5.26
C MET A 75 2.00 -13.14 6.31
N GLN A 76 1.57 -13.27 7.57
CA GLN A 76 2.37 -13.89 8.62
C GLN A 76 2.69 -15.36 8.32
N ASN A 77 1.72 -16.12 7.80
CA ASN A 77 1.90 -17.55 7.54
C ASN A 77 2.80 -17.84 6.34
N ILE A 78 2.85 -16.95 5.35
CA ILE A 78 3.65 -17.13 4.13
C ILE A 78 4.94 -16.31 4.11
N SER A 79 5.16 -15.44 5.12
CA SER A 79 6.29 -14.49 5.12
C SER A 79 7.66 -15.14 4.96
N PHE A 80 7.83 -16.38 5.44
CA PHE A 80 9.08 -17.14 5.32
C PHE A 80 9.45 -17.53 3.88
N ASP A 81 8.49 -17.50 2.96
CA ASP A 81 8.71 -17.81 1.54
C ASP A 81 9.26 -16.61 0.75
N PHE A 82 9.35 -15.43 1.39
CA PHE A 82 9.77 -14.18 0.73
C PHE A 82 11.07 -13.64 1.32
N ALA A 83 11.92 -13.09 0.45
CA ALA A 83 13.22 -12.55 0.85
C ALA A 83 13.10 -11.27 1.71
N ASN A 84 12.01 -10.50 1.54
CA ASN A 84 11.75 -9.27 2.28
C ASN A 84 10.25 -8.91 2.24
N TYR A 85 9.85 -7.92 3.05
CA TYR A 85 8.47 -7.47 3.13
C TYR A 85 7.98 -6.69 1.91
N ILE A 86 8.87 -6.15 1.07
CA ILE A 86 8.47 -5.50 -0.19
C ILE A 86 7.90 -6.57 -1.13
N GLU A 87 8.60 -7.68 -1.32
CA GLU A 87 8.13 -8.80 -2.14
C GLU A 87 6.84 -9.42 -1.61
N LEU A 88 6.68 -9.50 -0.28
CA LEU A 88 5.43 -9.95 0.33
C LEU A 88 4.26 -8.97 0.06
N ASN A 89 4.51 -7.66 0.09
CA ASN A 89 3.50 -6.66 -0.27
C ASN A 89 3.14 -6.73 -1.77
N LYS A 90 4.12 -6.95 -2.65
CA LYS A 90 3.89 -7.17 -4.09
C LYS A 90 2.96 -8.37 -4.30
N TRP A 91 3.25 -9.51 -3.66
CA TRP A 91 2.39 -10.69 -3.72
C TRP A 91 0.94 -10.40 -3.27
N ASN A 92 0.78 -9.68 -2.17
CA ASN A 92 -0.56 -9.32 -1.68
C ASN A 92 -1.32 -8.42 -2.66
N ASN A 93 -0.64 -7.47 -3.30
CA ASN A 93 -1.25 -6.55 -4.25
C ASN A 93 -1.33 -7.08 -5.69
N ASP A 94 -0.74 -8.25 -5.97
CA ASP A 94 -0.88 -9.00 -7.22
C ASP A 94 -2.08 -9.99 -7.19
N SER A 95 -2.72 -10.14 -6.03
CA SER A 95 -3.91 -10.99 -5.86
C SER A 95 -5.17 -10.35 -6.46
N PHE A 96 -6.10 -11.15 -6.97
CA PHE A 96 -7.35 -10.65 -7.55
C PHE A 96 -8.41 -10.33 -6.47
N TYR A 97 -8.96 -9.12 -6.49
CA TYR A 97 -9.97 -8.69 -5.53
C TYR A 97 -11.32 -8.48 -6.21
N LYS A 98 -12.35 -9.22 -5.76
CA LYS A 98 -13.74 -9.07 -6.25
C LYS A 98 -14.26 -7.62 -6.20
N PRO A 99 -14.02 -6.82 -5.14
CA PRO A 99 -14.51 -5.43 -5.06
C PRO A 99 -14.01 -4.50 -6.18
N ILE A 100 -12.91 -4.86 -6.84
CA ILE A 100 -12.33 -4.11 -7.98
C ILE A 100 -12.49 -4.90 -9.28
N ASN A 101 -13.64 -5.55 -9.44
CA ASN A 101 -13.99 -6.34 -10.63
C ASN A 101 -12.97 -7.46 -10.95
N TYR A 102 -12.49 -8.15 -9.91
CA TYR A 102 -11.45 -9.18 -10.06
C TYR A 102 -10.19 -8.67 -10.77
N SER A 103 -9.84 -7.40 -10.55
CA SER A 103 -8.56 -6.83 -10.96
C SER A 103 -7.53 -6.97 -9.84
N LYS A 104 -6.26 -6.74 -10.17
CA LYS A 104 -5.18 -6.69 -9.18
C LYS A 104 -5.07 -5.27 -8.59
N PRO A 105 -4.95 -5.13 -7.26
CA PRO A 105 -4.84 -3.82 -6.62
C PRO A 105 -3.74 -2.93 -7.19
N ILE A 106 -2.56 -3.50 -7.48
CA ILE A 106 -1.47 -2.74 -8.06
C ILE A 106 -1.82 -2.21 -9.46
N GLU A 107 -2.38 -3.04 -10.34
CA GLU A 107 -2.75 -2.63 -11.71
C GLU A 107 -3.76 -1.49 -11.71
N VAL A 108 -4.80 -1.59 -10.88
CA VAL A 108 -5.81 -0.53 -10.72
C VAL A 108 -5.14 0.74 -10.18
N PHE A 109 -4.25 0.63 -9.19
CA PHE A 109 -3.55 1.79 -8.66
C PHE A 109 -2.68 2.47 -9.72
N LYS A 110 -1.90 1.71 -10.52
CA LYS A 110 -1.06 2.28 -11.59
C LYS A 110 -1.90 3.02 -12.61
N GLN A 111 -3.02 2.42 -13.04
CA GLN A 111 -3.92 3.04 -14.00
C GLN A 111 -4.50 4.36 -13.47
N GLU A 112 -4.88 4.41 -12.20
CA GLU A 112 -5.42 5.63 -11.59
C GLU A 112 -4.37 6.73 -11.41
N ILE A 113 -3.12 6.37 -11.07
CA ILE A 113 -2.00 7.31 -11.05
C ILE A 113 -1.77 7.89 -12.45
N GLU A 114 -1.71 7.05 -13.47
CA GLU A 114 -1.54 7.53 -14.85
C GLU A 114 -2.70 8.41 -15.29
N ASN A 115 -3.94 8.02 -15.01
CA ASN A 115 -5.12 8.83 -15.36
C ASN A 115 -5.10 10.22 -14.71
N ARG A 116 -4.62 10.30 -13.46
CA ARG A 116 -4.56 11.54 -12.69
C ARG A 116 -3.49 12.48 -13.22
N TYR A 117 -2.29 11.97 -13.51
CA TYR A 117 -1.12 12.81 -13.82
C TYR A 117 -0.73 12.85 -15.31
N SER A 118 -1.38 12.08 -16.18
CA SER A 118 -1.23 12.20 -17.65
C SER A 118 -1.99 13.38 -18.25
N ARG A 119 -2.78 14.11 -17.44
CA ARG A 119 -3.61 15.24 -17.87
C ARG A 119 -3.04 16.62 -17.46
N GLU A 120 -1.82 16.63 -16.91
CA GLU A 120 -1.02 17.83 -16.62
C GLU A 120 0.14 17.94 -17.62
#